data_AF-A0A1Q5KFS6-F1
#
_entry.id   AF-A0A1Q5KFS6-F1
#
_cell.length_a   1.000
_cell.length_b   1.000
_cell.length_c   1.000
_cell.angle_alpha   90.00
_cell.angle_beta   90.00
_cell.angle_gamma   90.00
#
_symmetry.space_group_name_H-M   'P 1'
#
loop_
_entity.id
_entity.type
_entity.pdbx_description
1 polymer ?
#
loop_
_entity_poly.entity_id
_entity_poly.type
_entity_poly.pdbx_seq_one_letter_code
_entity_poly.pdbx_strand_id
1 'polypeptide(L)'
;MPGRALALLRVLPGLAAVVALALCVNGVERAVRSSADRPRAPRPAAPHAAARPPIVPRSAWLTGPAPKQPPARYDDKVVAVFVHHTDSPNAYDCADTPRIIRHLHTGQTGARDFDDIGYNFLVDRCGTIYEGRAGGVDRPVTGAHTQGFNHRTAGIAAIGTFPAGVEVPAVMTHAIAALAAWKLGLSDTDPRARVRLVSSNSGSRYAAGTAATLPTLGGHNDGYMTSCPGAALTARLPEIRDLAARIQGRPPLPQRAHSASVGLSKATALPSASPTDRRGGS
;
A
#
# COMPACT_ATOMS: atom_id res chain seq x y z
N MET A 1 -55.98 -62.43 31.63
CA MET A 1 -55.67 -61.01 31.34
C MET A 1 -54.86 -60.48 32.51
N PRO A 2 -53.53 -60.28 32.36
CA PRO A 2 -53.07 -58.90 32.39
C PRO A 2 -51.88 -58.63 31.45
N GLY A 3 -51.94 -57.50 30.74
CA GLY A 3 -50.78 -56.87 30.12
C GLY A 3 -50.78 -55.41 30.52
N ARG A 4 -49.76 -54.98 31.28
CA ARG A 4 -49.28 -53.59 31.44
C ARG A 4 -48.16 -53.54 32.47
N ALA A 5 -46.93 -53.84 32.05
CA ALA A 5 -45.72 -53.55 32.82
C ALA A 5 -44.49 -53.49 31.90
N LEU A 6 -44.44 -52.53 30.98
CA LEU A 6 -43.23 -52.25 30.20
C LEU A 6 -43.28 -50.82 29.63
N ALA A 7 -43.17 -49.82 30.51
CA ALA A 7 -43.09 -48.42 30.08
C ALA A 7 -42.20 -47.54 30.98
N LEU A 8 -41.22 -48.11 31.70
CA LEU A 8 -40.32 -47.34 32.58
C LEU A 8 -38.82 -47.52 32.32
N LEU A 9 -38.41 -48.35 31.35
CA LEU A 9 -36.97 -48.61 31.10
C LEU A 9 -36.41 -48.01 29.80
N ARG A 10 -37.06 -47.00 29.20
CA ARG A 10 -36.56 -46.31 27.99
C ARG A 10 -36.33 -44.80 28.12
N VAL A 11 -36.52 -44.23 29.31
CA VAL A 11 -36.38 -42.77 29.53
C VAL A 11 -34.98 -42.37 30.02
N LEU A 12 -34.26 -43.27 30.70
CA LEU A 12 -32.96 -43.00 31.29
C LEU A 12 -31.82 -42.65 30.30
N PRO A 13 -31.62 -43.36 29.17
CA PRO A 13 -30.55 -43.02 28.24
C PRO A 13 -30.83 -41.74 27.43
N GLY A 14 -32.11 -41.43 27.17
CA GLY A 14 -32.52 -40.20 26.48
C GLY A 14 -32.28 -38.94 27.33
N LEU A 15 -32.56 -39.02 28.63
CA LEU A 15 -32.34 -37.90 29.56
C LEU A 15 -30.84 -37.57 29.72
N ALA A 16 -30.00 -38.61 29.81
CA ALA A 16 -28.54 -38.44 29.90
C ALA A 16 -27.93 -37.77 28.65
N ALA A 17 -28.41 -38.13 27.45
CA ALA A 17 -27.96 -37.53 26.19
C ALA A 17 -28.37 -36.04 26.07
N VAL A 18 -29.57 -35.69 26.53
CA VAL A 18 -30.05 -34.29 26.53
C VAL A 18 -29.26 -33.43 27.52
N VAL A 19 -28.92 -33.96 28.70
CA VAL A 19 -28.09 -33.25 29.69
C VAL A 19 -26.66 -33.06 29.18
N ALA A 20 -26.06 -34.07 28.53
CA ALA A 20 -24.73 -33.95 27.94
C ALA A 20 -24.67 -32.90 26.82
N LEU A 21 -25.68 -32.86 25.94
CA LEU A 21 -25.76 -31.86 24.87
C LEU A 21 -25.95 -30.44 25.44
N ALA A 22 -26.79 -30.27 26.45
CA ALA A 22 -26.99 -28.99 27.12
C ALA A 22 -25.71 -28.50 27.82
N LEU A 23 -24.92 -29.39 28.42
CA LEU A 23 -23.63 -29.05 29.03
C LEU A 23 -22.59 -28.65 27.97
N CYS A 24 -22.57 -29.29 26.81
CA CYS A 24 -21.70 -28.92 25.69
C CYS A 24 -22.06 -27.56 25.09
N VAL A 25 -23.36 -27.27 24.89
CA VAL A 25 -23.83 -25.98 24.35
C VAL A 25 -23.50 -24.85 25.33
N ASN A 26 -23.77 -25.04 26.63
CA ASN A 26 -23.42 -24.05 27.65
C ASN A 26 -21.90 -23.86 27.81
N GLY A 27 -21.10 -24.91 27.64
CA GLY A 27 -19.64 -24.84 27.67
C GLY A 27 -19.07 -24.04 26.49
N VAL A 28 -19.61 -24.26 25.28
CA VAL A 28 -19.23 -23.52 24.06
C VAL A 28 -19.65 -22.06 24.16
N GLU A 29 -20.88 -21.76 24.61
CA GLU A 29 -21.32 -20.38 24.81
C GLU A 29 -20.48 -19.64 25.86
N ARG A 30 -20.11 -20.31 26.96
CA ARG A 30 -19.27 -19.73 28.01
C ARG A 30 -17.82 -19.50 27.53
N ALA A 31 -17.30 -20.37 26.67
CA ALA A 31 -15.99 -20.19 26.03
C ALA A 31 -15.97 -19.04 24.98
N VAL A 32 -17.06 -18.89 24.22
CA VAL A 32 -17.26 -17.78 23.27
C VAL A 32 -17.40 -16.46 24.01
N ARG A 33 -18.18 -16.41 25.11
CA ARG A 33 -18.30 -15.20 25.96
C ARG A 33 -16.96 -14.84 26.63
N SER A 34 -16.17 -15.82 27.06
CA SER A 34 -14.85 -15.59 27.67
C SER A 34 -13.79 -15.08 26.68
N SER A 35 -13.92 -15.42 25.38
CA SER A 35 -13.07 -14.85 24.32
C SER A 35 -13.52 -13.46 23.85
N ALA A 36 -14.81 -13.15 23.95
CA ALA A 36 -15.38 -11.88 23.52
C ALA A 36 -15.12 -10.71 24.50
N ASP A 37 -14.76 -11.01 25.75
CA ASP A 37 -14.68 -10.02 26.84
C ASP A 37 -13.27 -9.87 27.45
N ARG A 38 -12.22 -10.37 26.78
CA ARG A 38 -10.84 -10.01 27.16
C ARG A 38 -10.55 -8.61 26.65
N PRO A 39 -10.27 -7.62 27.54
CA PRO A 39 -9.77 -6.33 27.11
C PRO A 39 -8.50 -6.56 26.31
N ARG A 40 -8.52 -6.21 25.02
CA ARG A 40 -7.30 -6.21 24.22
C ARG A 40 -6.40 -5.17 24.84
N ALA A 41 -5.31 -5.62 25.47
CA ALA A 41 -4.29 -4.72 26.01
C ALA A 41 -3.96 -3.67 24.94
N PRO A 42 -3.96 -2.37 25.28
CA PRO A 42 -3.69 -1.32 24.31
C PRO A 42 -2.34 -1.61 23.66
N ARG A 43 -2.35 -1.79 22.34
CA ARG A 43 -1.11 -2.00 21.59
C ARG A 43 -0.28 -0.72 21.79
N PRO A 44 1.01 -0.82 22.17
CA PRO A 44 1.86 0.36 22.29
C PRO A 44 1.72 1.20 21.01
N ALA A 45 1.51 2.49 21.16
CA ALA A 45 1.47 3.39 20.02
C ALA A 45 2.80 3.26 19.26
N ALA A 46 2.73 3.13 17.94
CA ALA A 46 3.94 3.13 17.12
C ALA A 46 4.66 4.46 17.35
N PRO A 47 5.99 4.45 17.61
CA PRO A 47 6.73 5.68 17.90
C PRO A 47 6.72 6.65 16.71
N HIS A 48 6.65 6.14 15.47
CA HIS A 48 6.51 6.95 14.27
C HIS A 48 5.18 6.62 13.57
N ALA A 49 4.13 7.29 14.01
CA ALA A 49 2.81 7.23 13.41
C ALA A 49 2.47 8.55 12.71
N ALA A 50 1.47 8.51 11.83
CA ALA A 50 0.90 9.71 11.22
C ALA A 50 -0.61 9.69 11.39
N ALA A 51 -1.23 10.88 11.44
CA ALA A 51 -2.68 11.00 11.47
C ALA A 51 -3.29 10.41 10.19
N ARG A 52 -4.45 9.75 10.34
CA ARG A 52 -5.22 9.28 9.18
C ARG A 52 -5.67 10.49 8.36
N PRO A 53 -5.31 10.59 7.06
CA PRO A 53 -5.82 11.67 6.23
C PRO A 53 -7.33 11.50 6.00
N PRO A 54 -8.06 12.56 5.59
CA PRO A 54 -9.43 12.44 5.12
C PRO A 54 -9.50 11.43 3.96
N ILE A 55 -10.40 10.46 4.06
CA ILE A 55 -10.61 9.43 3.04
C ILE A 55 -12.08 9.41 2.70
N VAL A 56 -12.41 9.68 1.44
CA VAL A 56 -13.75 9.58 0.90
C VAL A 56 -14.15 8.10 0.89
N PRO A 57 -15.23 7.71 1.58
CA PRO A 57 -15.61 6.31 1.71
C PRO A 57 -16.16 5.74 0.41
N ARG A 58 -16.20 4.41 0.31
CA ARG A 58 -16.77 3.72 -0.86
C ARG A 58 -18.19 4.15 -1.21
N SER A 59 -19.02 4.46 -0.21
CA SER A 59 -20.41 4.89 -0.41
C SER A 59 -20.55 6.19 -1.20
N ALA A 60 -19.50 7.00 -1.31
CA ALA A 60 -19.53 8.23 -2.08
C ALA A 60 -19.31 8.02 -3.59
N TRP A 61 -18.75 6.88 -4.00
CA TRP A 61 -18.49 6.58 -5.41
C TRP A 61 -19.19 5.33 -5.92
N LEU A 62 -19.47 4.33 -5.07
CA LEU A 62 -20.34 3.21 -5.44
C LEU A 62 -21.80 3.66 -5.52
N THR A 63 -22.43 3.37 -6.64
CA THR A 63 -23.87 3.57 -6.83
C THR A 63 -24.56 2.21 -6.86
N GLY A 64 -25.45 1.94 -5.91
CA GLY A 64 -26.15 0.66 -5.77
C GLY A 64 -25.40 -0.38 -4.93
N PRO A 65 -25.97 -1.58 -4.72
CA PRO A 65 -25.28 -2.65 -4.00
C PRO A 65 -24.03 -3.06 -4.77
N ALA A 66 -22.90 -3.16 -4.07
CA ALA A 66 -21.71 -3.76 -4.66
C ALA A 66 -22.05 -5.18 -5.15
N PRO A 67 -21.43 -5.66 -6.25
CA PRO A 67 -21.52 -7.07 -6.63
C PRO A 67 -21.22 -7.94 -5.41
N LYS A 68 -21.80 -9.14 -5.32
CA LYS A 68 -21.52 -10.05 -4.20
C LYS A 68 -20.03 -10.40 -4.23
N GLN A 69 -19.25 -9.81 -3.31
CA GLN A 69 -17.83 -10.06 -3.18
C GLN A 69 -17.59 -11.21 -2.20
N PRO A 70 -16.57 -12.05 -2.40
CA PRO A 70 -16.08 -12.89 -1.32
C PRO A 70 -15.62 -12.03 -0.13
N PRO A 71 -15.57 -12.60 1.08
CA PRO A 71 -15.06 -11.88 2.24
C PRO A 71 -13.66 -11.30 1.99
N ALA A 72 -13.43 -10.09 2.47
CA ALA A 72 -12.12 -9.46 2.40
C ALA A 72 -11.04 -10.34 3.08
N ARG A 73 -9.86 -10.37 2.46
CA ARG A 73 -8.68 -11.08 2.97
C ARG A 73 -7.77 -10.07 3.67
N TYR A 74 -7.14 -10.51 4.76
CA TYR A 74 -6.31 -9.65 5.59
C TYR A 74 -4.96 -10.30 5.85
N ASP A 75 -3.91 -9.50 5.76
CA ASP A 75 -2.58 -9.89 6.21
C ASP A 75 -2.37 -9.52 7.70
N ASP A 76 -1.18 -9.76 8.24
CA ASP A 76 -0.82 -9.39 9.62
C ASP A 76 -0.59 -7.88 9.78
N LYS A 77 0.03 -7.26 8.78
CA LYS A 77 0.36 -5.82 8.71
C LYS A 77 0.68 -5.40 7.28
N VAL A 78 0.57 -4.09 7.04
CA VAL A 78 1.14 -3.45 5.84
C VAL A 78 2.58 -3.04 6.14
N VAL A 79 3.54 -3.50 5.33
CA VAL A 79 4.97 -3.15 5.44
C VAL A 79 5.56 -2.61 4.16
N ALA A 80 4.75 -2.51 3.10
CA ALA A 80 5.10 -1.74 1.91
C ALA A 80 3.87 -1.10 1.29
N VAL A 81 4.09 -0.07 0.49
CA VAL A 81 3.10 0.60 -0.34
C VAL A 81 3.63 0.63 -1.76
N PHE A 82 2.80 0.24 -2.72
CA PHE A 82 3.11 0.38 -4.15
C PHE A 82 2.22 1.46 -4.76
N VAL A 83 2.86 2.46 -5.38
CA VAL A 83 2.21 3.52 -6.12
C VAL A 83 1.97 3.07 -7.56
N HIS A 84 0.75 3.30 -8.03
CA HIS A 84 0.27 3.00 -9.37
C HIS A 84 -0.21 4.28 -10.05
N HIS A 85 -0.33 4.24 -11.37
CA HIS A 85 -1.27 5.09 -12.10
C HIS A 85 -2.46 4.23 -12.56
N THR A 86 -3.59 4.86 -12.88
CA THR A 86 -4.76 4.17 -13.44
C THR A 86 -4.69 4.03 -14.96
N ASP A 87 -3.73 4.71 -15.60
CA ASP A 87 -3.62 4.87 -17.05
C ASP A 87 -4.88 5.49 -17.69
N SER A 88 -5.55 6.35 -16.92
CA SER A 88 -6.66 7.18 -17.40
C SER A 88 -6.18 8.56 -17.84
N PRO A 89 -6.97 9.36 -18.56
CA PRO A 89 -6.62 10.73 -18.88
C PRO A 89 -6.31 11.57 -17.63
N ASN A 90 -5.36 12.52 -17.74
CA ASN A 90 -5.03 13.47 -16.67
C ASN A 90 -5.98 14.67 -16.61
N ALA A 91 -6.58 15.01 -17.75
CA ALA A 91 -7.51 16.12 -17.86
C ALA A 91 -8.92 15.63 -17.49
N TYR A 92 -9.35 15.98 -16.29
CA TYR A 92 -10.70 15.76 -15.79
C TYR A 92 -11.00 16.76 -14.66
N ASP A 93 -12.28 16.99 -14.39
CA ASP A 93 -12.73 17.72 -13.20
C ASP A 93 -12.68 16.79 -11.98
N CYS A 94 -12.15 17.23 -10.84
CA CYS A 94 -12.11 16.40 -9.64
C CYS A 94 -13.51 16.02 -9.13
N ALA A 95 -14.56 16.78 -9.48
CA ALA A 95 -15.94 16.40 -9.24
C ALA A 95 -16.37 15.12 -10.01
N ASP A 96 -15.70 14.81 -11.13
CA ASP A 96 -15.92 13.58 -11.89
C ASP A 96 -15.24 12.35 -11.28
N THR A 97 -14.34 12.52 -10.29
CA THR A 97 -13.55 11.41 -9.74
C THR A 97 -14.42 10.21 -9.32
N PRO A 98 -15.56 10.36 -8.61
CA PRO A 98 -16.43 9.23 -8.28
C PRO A 98 -16.88 8.43 -9.51
N ARG A 99 -17.18 9.10 -10.63
CA ARG A 99 -17.56 8.45 -11.89
C ARG A 99 -16.39 7.71 -12.53
N ILE A 100 -15.19 8.29 -12.48
CA ILE A 100 -13.96 7.65 -12.98
C ILE A 100 -13.66 6.38 -12.18
N ILE A 101 -13.75 6.43 -10.85
CA ILE A 101 -13.53 5.26 -9.98
C ILE A 101 -14.55 4.16 -10.29
N ARG A 102 -15.83 4.50 -10.51
CA ARG A 102 -16.84 3.51 -10.95
C ARG A 102 -16.45 2.83 -12.25
N HIS A 103 -16.00 3.60 -13.25
CA HIS A 103 -15.58 3.03 -14.53
C HIS A 103 -14.39 2.07 -14.36
N LEU A 104 -13.38 2.46 -13.58
CA LEU A 104 -12.25 1.60 -13.23
C LEU A 104 -12.70 0.33 -12.50
N HIS A 105 -13.60 0.46 -11.52
CA HIS A 105 -14.16 -0.67 -10.79
C HIS A 105 -14.88 -1.64 -11.74
N THR A 106 -15.81 -1.15 -12.58
CA THR A 106 -16.53 -1.98 -13.57
C THR A 106 -15.58 -2.68 -14.54
N GLY A 107 -14.53 -1.99 -15.02
CA GLY A 107 -13.52 -2.60 -15.88
C GLY A 107 -12.75 -3.73 -15.19
N GLN A 108 -12.44 -3.60 -13.90
CA GLN A 108 -11.73 -4.62 -13.14
C GLN A 108 -12.62 -5.79 -12.73
N THR A 109 -13.85 -5.54 -12.28
CA THR A 109 -14.76 -6.61 -11.87
C THR A 109 -15.44 -7.32 -13.03
N GLY A 110 -15.51 -6.66 -14.20
CA GLY A 110 -16.05 -7.24 -15.42
C GLY A 110 -14.97 -7.90 -16.28
N ALA A 111 -14.07 -7.10 -16.87
CA ALA A 111 -13.14 -7.60 -17.88
C ALA A 111 -11.93 -8.35 -17.31
N ARG A 112 -11.61 -8.17 -16.02
CA ARG A 112 -10.45 -8.80 -15.36
C ARG A 112 -10.86 -9.81 -14.30
N ASP A 113 -12.16 -10.05 -14.12
CA ASP A 113 -12.74 -10.96 -13.13
C ASP A 113 -12.21 -10.75 -11.70
N PHE A 114 -11.88 -9.50 -11.34
CA PHE A 114 -11.48 -9.20 -9.98
C PHE A 114 -12.71 -9.13 -9.07
N ASP A 115 -12.57 -9.65 -7.85
CA ASP A 115 -13.63 -9.57 -6.84
C ASP A 115 -14.03 -8.12 -6.48
N ASP A 116 -13.13 -7.15 -6.69
CA ASP A 116 -13.29 -5.72 -6.38
C ASP A 116 -12.25 -4.91 -7.17
N ILE A 117 -12.29 -3.57 -7.03
CA ILE A 117 -11.15 -2.74 -7.41
C ILE A 117 -9.87 -3.21 -6.68
N GLY A 118 -8.79 -3.43 -7.43
CA GLY A 118 -7.57 -4.06 -6.94
C GLY A 118 -6.70 -3.17 -6.07
N TYR A 119 -6.82 -1.85 -6.21
CA TYR A 119 -6.10 -0.86 -5.40
C TYR A 119 -6.80 -0.65 -4.06
N ASN A 120 -6.04 -0.51 -2.98
CA ASN A 120 -6.60 -0.18 -1.66
C ASN A 120 -7.09 1.26 -1.61
N PHE A 121 -6.43 2.17 -2.30
CA PHE A 121 -6.78 3.58 -2.35
C PHE A 121 -6.55 4.17 -3.73
N LEU A 122 -7.26 5.26 -4.02
CA LEU A 122 -7.07 6.08 -5.21
C LEU A 122 -6.88 7.54 -4.81
N VAL A 123 -6.07 8.28 -5.56
CA VAL A 123 -5.80 9.70 -5.32
C VAL A 123 -6.01 10.45 -6.62
N ASP A 124 -6.85 11.48 -6.60
CA ASP A 124 -7.08 12.33 -7.77
C ASP A 124 -6.08 13.49 -7.89
N ARG A 125 -6.13 14.20 -9.02
CA ARG A 125 -5.27 15.36 -9.30
C ARG A 125 -5.46 16.55 -8.35
N CYS A 126 -6.55 16.59 -7.58
CA CYS A 126 -6.78 17.58 -6.54
C CYS A 126 -6.28 17.14 -5.16
N GLY A 127 -5.75 15.91 -5.04
CA GLY A 127 -5.27 15.35 -3.77
C GLY A 127 -6.37 14.71 -2.92
N THR A 128 -7.57 14.51 -3.45
CA THR A 128 -8.64 13.79 -2.74
C THR A 128 -8.31 12.30 -2.70
N ILE A 129 -8.35 11.71 -1.50
CA ILE A 129 -8.08 10.29 -1.29
C ILE A 129 -9.41 9.55 -1.19
N TYR A 130 -9.56 8.48 -1.97
CA TYR A 130 -10.73 7.62 -1.99
C TYR A 130 -10.37 6.23 -1.47
N GLU A 131 -11.27 5.65 -0.67
CA GLU A 131 -11.23 4.24 -0.33
C GLU A 131 -11.46 3.43 -1.61
N GLY A 132 -10.49 2.60 -1.98
CA GLY A 132 -10.62 1.58 -3.01
C GLY A 132 -11.14 0.30 -2.38
N ARG A 133 -10.34 -0.76 -2.37
CA ARG A 133 -10.73 -2.12 -1.97
C ARG A 133 -11.46 -2.22 -0.61
N ALA A 134 -12.59 -2.93 -0.59
CA ALA A 134 -13.42 -3.13 0.60
C ALA A 134 -12.72 -3.97 1.68
N GLY A 135 -13.09 -3.75 2.95
CA GLY A 135 -12.59 -4.51 4.11
C GLY A 135 -12.13 -3.65 5.29
N GLY A 136 -12.11 -2.33 5.13
CA GLY A 136 -11.75 -1.37 6.18
C GLY A 136 -10.39 -0.72 5.91
N VAL A 137 -10.43 0.59 5.75
CA VAL A 137 -9.27 1.44 5.42
C VAL A 137 -8.11 1.36 6.40
N ASP A 138 -8.34 1.06 7.68
CA ASP A 138 -7.30 0.95 8.72
C ASP A 138 -6.73 -0.48 8.82
N ARG A 139 -7.35 -1.45 8.15
CA ARG A 139 -6.94 -2.86 8.19
C ARG A 139 -5.94 -3.19 7.06
N PRO A 140 -5.14 -4.26 7.22
CA PRO A 140 -4.22 -4.74 6.18
C PRO A 140 -4.96 -5.59 5.14
N VAL A 141 -5.92 -4.99 4.42
CA VAL A 141 -6.69 -5.67 3.36
C VAL A 141 -5.76 -6.03 2.20
N THR A 142 -5.71 -7.31 1.83
CA THR A 142 -4.94 -7.78 0.69
C THR A 142 -5.57 -7.29 -0.61
N GLY A 143 -4.79 -6.58 -1.44
CA GLY A 143 -5.20 -6.04 -2.73
C GLY A 143 -5.08 -7.02 -3.91
N ALA A 144 -5.26 -6.48 -5.12
CA ALA A 144 -4.98 -7.15 -6.39
C ALA A 144 -4.26 -6.19 -7.36
N HIS A 145 -3.25 -5.47 -6.86
CA HIS A 145 -2.61 -4.36 -7.56
C HIS A 145 -1.18 -4.66 -8.04
N THR A 146 -0.42 -5.49 -7.33
CA THR A 146 0.98 -5.80 -7.65
C THR A 146 1.15 -7.31 -7.68
N GLN A 147 1.14 -7.91 -8.87
CA GLN A 147 1.28 -9.36 -9.02
C GLN A 147 2.55 -9.85 -8.32
N GLY A 148 2.43 -10.94 -7.55
CA GLY A 148 3.48 -11.47 -6.67
C GLY A 148 3.61 -10.77 -5.31
N PHE A 149 3.18 -9.51 -5.17
CA PHE A 149 3.41 -8.71 -3.95
C PHE A 149 2.16 -8.02 -3.39
N ASN A 150 0.98 -8.62 -3.56
CA ASN A 150 -0.26 -8.14 -2.96
C ASN A 150 -0.30 -8.35 -1.43
N HIS A 151 0.43 -9.33 -0.90
CA HIS A 151 0.43 -9.65 0.52
C HIS A 151 1.30 -8.68 1.31
N ARG A 152 0.78 -8.23 2.46
CA ARG A 152 1.44 -7.30 3.39
C ARG A 152 1.79 -5.95 2.76
N THR A 153 1.09 -5.59 1.69
CA THR A 153 1.27 -4.31 1.00
C THR A 153 -0.06 -3.59 0.78
N ALA A 154 0.00 -2.30 0.49
CA ALA A 154 -1.16 -1.53 0.05
C ALA A 154 -0.88 -0.85 -1.29
N GLY A 155 -1.87 -0.87 -2.19
CA GLY A 155 -1.80 -0.20 -3.49
C GLY A 155 -2.47 1.17 -3.44
N ILE A 156 -1.75 2.21 -3.87
CA ILE A 156 -2.28 3.57 -4.05
C ILE A 156 -2.25 3.89 -5.54
N ALA A 157 -3.39 4.08 -6.19
CA ALA A 157 -3.45 4.48 -7.60
C ALA A 157 -3.68 5.98 -7.76
N ALA A 158 -2.72 6.68 -8.37
CA ALA A 158 -2.90 8.03 -8.87
C ALA A 158 -3.80 7.99 -10.12
N ILE A 159 -4.92 8.70 -10.10
CA ILE A 159 -5.85 8.76 -11.23
C ILE A 159 -5.21 9.63 -12.32
N GLY A 160 -4.86 9.01 -13.45
CA GLY A 160 -4.13 9.65 -14.54
C GLY A 160 -3.15 8.72 -15.25
N THR A 161 -2.38 9.29 -16.17
CA THR A 161 -1.24 8.67 -16.85
C THR A 161 -0.04 9.61 -16.79
N PHE A 162 1.10 9.18 -16.25
CA PHE A 162 2.23 10.05 -15.93
C PHE A 162 3.50 9.70 -16.73
N PRO A 163 3.48 9.75 -18.07
CA PRO A 163 4.67 9.52 -18.88
C PRO A 163 5.71 10.64 -18.64
N ALA A 164 6.90 10.49 -19.22
CA ALA A 164 7.96 11.47 -19.08
C ALA A 164 7.51 12.86 -19.59
N GLY A 165 7.93 13.93 -18.90
CA GLY A 165 7.60 15.31 -19.27
C GLY A 165 6.22 15.80 -18.80
N VAL A 166 5.35 14.92 -18.28
CA VAL A 166 4.07 15.32 -17.68
C VAL A 166 4.29 15.80 -16.25
N GLU A 167 3.66 16.92 -15.90
CA GLU A 167 3.64 17.41 -14.53
C GLU A 167 2.75 16.53 -13.64
N VAL A 168 3.27 16.15 -12.47
CA VAL A 168 2.50 15.47 -11.42
C VAL A 168 2.06 16.52 -10.40
N PRO A 169 0.74 16.73 -10.18
CA PRO A 169 0.26 17.75 -9.26
C PRO A 169 0.87 17.61 -7.86
N ALA A 170 1.41 18.69 -7.31
CA ALA A 170 2.05 18.68 -5.99
C ALA A 170 1.08 18.18 -4.89
N VAL A 171 -0.19 18.62 -4.96
CA VAL A 171 -1.26 18.18 -4.03
C VAL A 171 -1.52 16.67 -4.09
N MET A 172 -1.42 16.06 -5.28
CA MET A 172 -1.53 14.61 -5.43
C MET A 172 -0.33 13.91 -4.77
N THR A 173 0.90 14.37 -5.03
CA THR A 173 2.09 13.77 -4.40
C THR A 173 2.10 13.91 -2.88
N HIS A 174 1.59 15.02 -2.35
CA HIS A 174 1.39 15.23 -0.92
C HIS A 174 0.37 14.23 -0.36
N ALA A 175 -0.79 14.09 -1.00
CA ALA A 175 -1.83 13.15 -0.57
C ALA A 175 -1.33 11.69 -0.56
N ILE A 176 -0.56 11.28 -1.59
CA ILE A 176 0.10 9.97 -1.62
C ILE A 176 1.07 9.82 -0.44
N ALA A 177 1.88 10.85 -0.15
CA ALA A 177 2.82 10.83 0.97
C ALA A 177 2.11 10.72 2.33
N ALA A 178 1.06 11.51 2.57
CA ALA A 178 0.27 11.48 3.80
C ALA A 178 -0.42 10.12 4.01
N LEU A 179 -0.98 9.56 2.94
CA LEU A 179 -1.61 8.25 2.97
C LEU A 179 -0.59 7.13 3.25
N ALA A 180 0.57 7.16 2.59
CA ALA A 180 1.65 6.21 2.81
C ALA A 180 2.22 6.33 4.23
N ALA A 181 2.43 7.55 4.73
CA ALA A 181 2.88 7.83 6.09
C ALA A 181 1.95 7.21 7.13
N TRP A 182 0.64 7.43 7.01
CA TRP A 182 -0.35 6.83 7.90
C TRP A 182 -0.34 5.31 7.80
N LYS A 183 -0.44 4.74 6.59
CA LYS A 183 -0.54 3.29 6.42
C LYS A 183 0.69 2.54 6.92
N LEU A 184 1.89 3.05 6.64
CA LEU A 184 3.13 2.46 7.13
C LEU A 184 3.37 2.75 8.62
N GLY A 185 2.79 3.84 9.15
CA GLY A 185 2.84 4.18 10.56
C GLY A 185 2.09 3.19 11.45
N LEU A 186 1.06 2.51 10.92
CA LEU A 186 0.35 1.43 11.62
C LEU A 186 1.26 0.24 12.00
N SER A 187 2.41 0.11 11.35
CA SER A 187 3.42 -0.92 11.60
C SER A 187 4.79 -0.34 11.96
N ASP A 188 4.88 0.97 12.26
CA ASP A 188 6.13 1.70 12.50
C ASP A 188 7.19 1.53 11.39
N THR A 189 6.75 1.36 10.14
CA THR A 189 7.65 1.14 9.01
C THR A 189 8.12 2.47 8.43
N ASP A 190 9.43 2.66 8.25
CA ASP A 190 10.01 3.85 7.61
C ASP A 190 9.77 3.82 6.08
N PRO A 191 9.09 4.82 5.50
CA PRO A 191 8.84 4.92 4.06
C PRO A 191 10.12 4.97 3.20
N ARG A 192 11.25 5.39 3.76
CA ARG A 192 12.56 5.47 3.08
C ARG A 192 13.33 4.16 3.10
N ALA A 193 12.91 3.20 3.92
CA ALA A 193 13.61 1.93 4.07
C ALA A 193 13.39 0.99 2.86
N ARG A 194 14.00 -0.19 2.97
CA ARG A 194 13.73 -1.33 2.11
C ARG A 194 13.15 -2.45 2.95
N VAL A 195 12.35 -3.31 2.32
CA VAL A 195 11.70 -4.45 2.96
C VAL A 195 11.86 -5.70 2.11
N ARG A 196 12.02 -6.84 2.78
CA ARG A 196 12.05 -8.15 2.13
C ARG A 196 10.62 -8.68 1.97
N LEU A 197 10.19 -8.86 0.73
CA LEU A 197 8.89 -9.45 0.37
C LEU A 197 9.12 -10.75 -0.40
N VAL A 198 8.16 -11.67 -0.35
CA VAL A 198 8.24 -12.95 -1.06
C VAL A 198 7.21 -12.94 -2.17
N SER A 199 7.62 -13.25 -3.41
CA SER A 199 6.69 -13.33 -4.53
C SER A 199 5.73 -14.50 -4.33
N SER A 200 4.42 -14.24 -4.28
CA SER A 200 3.41 -15.26 -4.06
C SER A 200 3.10 -16.10 -5.31
N ASN A 201 3.54 -15.67 -6.48
CA ASN A 201 3.40 -16.39 -7.75
C ASN A 201 4.54 -16.00 -8.72
N SER A 202 4.61 -16.68 -9.86
CA SER A 202 5.64 -16.44 -10.89
C SER A 202 5.25 -15.41 -11.95
N GLY A 203 4.20 -14.61 -11.71
CA GLY A 203 3.78 -13.57 -12.65
C GLY A 203 4.52 -12.24 -12.47
N SER A 204 5.24 -12.05 -11.35
CA SER A 204 6.04 -10.85 -11.10
C SER A 204 7.41 -10.91 -11.81
N ARG A 205 8.28 -9.94 -11.54
CA ARG A 205 9.71 -10.03 -11.94
C ARG A 205 10.45 -11.20 -11.27
N TYR A 206 9.86 -11.80 -10.25
CA TYR A 206 10.45 -12.80 -9.39
C TYR A 206 9.59 -14.08 -9.40
N ALA A 207 10.24 -15.24 -9.52
CA ALA A 207 9.55 -16.52 -9.44
C ALA A 207 8.87 -16.71 -8.07
N ALA A 208 7.80 -17.51 -8.02
CA ALA A 208 7.11 -17.84 -6.78
C ALA A 208 8.09 -18.32 -5.70
N GLY A 209 7.92 -17.84 -4.46
CA GLY A 209 8.80 -18.16 -3.33
C GLY A 209 10.09 -17.35 -3.27
N THR A 210 10.44 -16.59 -4.31
CA THR A 210 11.64 -15.74 -4.31
C THR A 210 11.48 -14.57 -3.35
N ALA A 211 12.45 -14.39 -2.46
CA ALA A 211 12.55 -13.20 -1.62
C ALA A 211 13.24 -12.05 -2.37
N ALA A 212 12.54 -10.91 -2.48
CA ALA A 212 13.03 -9.69 -3.10
C ALA A 212 13.15 -8.56 -2.06
N THR A 213 14.21 -7.76 -2.15
CA THR A 213 14.37 -6.56 -1.30
C THR A 213 13.92 -5.33 -2.06
N LEU A 214 12.73 -4.83 -1.75
CA LEU A 214 12.06 -3.74 -2.46
C LEU A 214 11.98 -2.47 -1.59
N PRO A 215 11.79 -1.28 -2.17
CA PRO A 215 11.49 -0.08 -1.38
C PRO A 215 10.23 -0.27 -0.54
N THR A 216 10.22 0.26 0.68
CA THR A 216 8.99 0.27 1.50
C THR A 216 7.87 1.05 0.83
N LEU A 217 8.18 2.18 0.19
CA LEU A 217 7.24 2.92 -0.66
C LEU A 217 7.80 2.90 -2.09
N GLY A 218 7.29 2.00 -2.93
CA GLY A 218 7.79 1.75 -4.28
C GLY A 218 6.81 2.13 -5.38
N GLY A 219 7.26 2.10 -6.63
CA GLY A 219 6.37 2.09 -7.80
C GLY A 219 5.99 0.66 -8.18
N HIS A 220 4.92 0.47 -8.93
CA HIS A 220 4.54 -0.87 -9.43
C HIS A 220 5.68 -1.53 -10.24
N ASN A 221 6.41 -0.75 -11.03
CA ASN A 221 7.58 -1.17 -11.81
C ASN A 221 8.72 -1.79 -10.98
N ASP A 222 8.82 -1.52 -9.67
CA ASP A 222 9.81 -2.14 -8.77
C ASP A 222 9.56 -3.66 -8.60
N GLY A 223 8.28 -4.07 -8.57
CA GLY A 223 7.87 -5.46 -8.38
C GLY A 223 7.43 -6.18 -9.66
N TYR A 224 7.02 -5.43 -10.69
CA TYR A 224 6.36 -5.98 -11.88
C TYR A 224 6.92 -5.39 -13.19
N MET A 225 6.76 -6.13 -14.29
CA MET A 225 7.24 -5.76 -15.63
C MET A 225 6.27 -4.77 -16.29
N THR A 226 6.25 -3.53 -15.79
CA THR A 226 5.34 -2.46 -16.25
C THR A 226 6.02 -1.10 -16.26
N SER A 227 5.46 -0.16 -17.02
CA SER A 227 5.79 1.27 -16.96
C SER A 227 5.10 2.02 -15.82
N CYS A 228 4.05 1.43 -15.21
CA CYS A 228 3.32 1.98 -14.06
C CYS A 228 4.27 2.22 -12.87
N PRO A 229 4.22 3.38 -12.17
CA PRO A 229 3.20 4.44 -12.22
C PRO A 229 3.42 5.53 -13.28
N GLY A 230 4.26 5.28 -14.28
CA GLY A 230 4.69 6.27 -15.26
C GLY A 230 6.01 6.94 -14.85
N ALA A 231 6.79 7.38 -15.84
CA ALA A 231 8.14 7.91 -15.61
C ALA A 231 8.12 9.18 -14.75
N ALA A 232 7.17 10.10 -14.95
CA ALA A 232 7.10 11.34 -14.18
C ALA A 232 6.78 11.06 -12.70
N LEU A 233 5.76 10.25 -12.40
CA LEU A 233 5.42 9.89 -11.02
C LEU A 233 6.49 9.03 -10.35
N THR A 234 7.14 8.13 -11.10
CA THR A 234 8.31 7.38 -10.61
C THR A 234 9.43 8.31 -10.14
N ALA A 235 9.72 9.38 -10.90
CA ALA A 235 10.75 10.35 -10.55
C ALA A 235 10.43 11.13 -9.24
N ARG A 236 9.16 11.21 -8.84
CA ARG A 236 8.74 11.86 -7.59
C ARG A 236 8.85 10.94 -6.36
N LEU A 237 8.98 9.62 -6.54
CA LEU A 237 8.97 8.66 -5.43
C LEU A 237 10.01 8.96 -4.32
N PRO A 238 11.27 9.35 -4.61
CA PRO A 238 12.21 9.72 -3.55
C PRO A 238 11.69 10.86 -2.66
N GLU A 239 11.15 11.93 -3.26
CA GLU A 239 10.60 13.06 -2.52
C GLU A 239 9.36 12.68 -1.71
N ILE A 240 8.48 11.84 -2.28
CA ILE A 240 7.29 11.32 -1.58
C ILE A 240 7.71 10.50 -0.35
N ARG A 241 8.76 9.66 -0.45
CA ARG A 241 9.30 8.89 0.70
C ARG A 241 9.78 9.81 1.81
N ASP A 242 10.54 10.84 1.45
CA ASP A 242 11.06 11.80 2.43
C ASP A 242 9.95 12.59 3.10
N LEU A 243 8.95 13.05 2.33
CA LEU A 243 7.78 13.72 2.88
C LEU A 243 6.99 12.79 3.81
N ALA A 244 6.74 11.54 3.41
CA ALA A 244 6.02 10.58 4.23
C ALA A 244 6.75 10.28 5.55
N ALA A 245 8.09 10.15 5.52
CA ALA A 245 8.88 9.97 6.72
C ALA A 245 8.82 11.19 7.66
N ARG A 246 8.86 12.42 7.11
CA ARG A 246 8.66 13.64 7.90
C ARG A 246 7.28 13.71 8.53
N ILE A 247 6.23 13.31 7.81
CA ILE A 247 4.86 13.25 8.33
C ILE A 247 4.74 12.24 9.49
N GLN A 248 5.53 11.16 9.48
CA GLN A 248 5.64 10.21 10.61
C GLN A 248 6.49 10.75 11.79
N GLY A 249 6.98 11.99 11.73
CA GLY A 249 7.86 12.56 12.75
C GLY A 249 9.27 11.99 12.76
N ARG A 250 9.69 11.30 11.69
CA ARG A 250 11.06 10.76 11.61
C ARG A 250 12.06 11.88 11.33
N PRO A 251 13.26 11.82 11.94
CA PRO A 251 14.29 12.82 11.67
C PRO A 251 14.73 12.78 10.20
N PRO A 252 15.18 13.92 9.65
CA PRO A 252 15.82 13.97 8.34
C PRO A 252 16.99 12.98 8.26
N LEU A 253 17.24 12.43 7.07
CA LEU A 253 18.48 11.68 6.86
C LEU A 253 19.67 12.63 7.03
N PRO A 254 20.81 12.17 7.59
CA PRO A 254 22.02 12.96 7.60
C PRO A 254 22.34 13.40 6.17
N GLN A 255 22.51 14.70 5.95
CA GLN A 255 22.97 15.19 4.67
C GLN A 255 24.33 14.54 4.40
N ARG A 256 24.45 13.80 3.28
CA ARG A 256 25.78 13.43 2.79
C ARG A 256 26.51 14.74 2.54
N ALA A 257 27.52 15.04 3.36
CA ALA A 257 28.40 16.17 3.14
C ALA A 257 28.86 16.10 1.68
N HIS A 258 28.40 17.05 0.87
CA HIS A 258 28.94 17.23 -0.46
C HIS A 258 30.36 17.75 -0.22
N SER A 259 31.33 16.85 -0.24
CA SER A 259 32.74 17.23 -0.33
C SER A 259 32.90 18.00 -1.65
N ALA A 260 32.69 19.31 -1.59
CA ALA A 260 33.08 20.22 -2.63
C ALA A 260 34.62 20.25 -2.64
N SER A 261 35.23 19.28 -3.31
CA SER A 261 36.60 19.43 -3.78
C SER A 261 36.56 20.41 -4.96
N VAL A 262 36.51 21.70 -4.64
CA VAL A 262 36.91 22.75 -5.58
C VAL A 262 38.40 22.54 -5.82
N GLY A 263 38.72 21.83 -6.90
CA GLY A 263 40.07 21.73 -7.41
C GLY A 263 40.51 23.12 -7.88
N LEU A 264 41.36 23.77 -7.09
CA LEU A 264 42.09 24.95 -7.49
C LEU A 264 43.13 24.52 -8.55
N SER A 265 42.78 24.63 -9.83
CA SER A 265 43.73 24.45 -10.92
C SER A 265 44.81 25.54 -10.82
N LYS A 266 46.03 25.14 -10.47
CA LYS A 266 47.23 25.97 -10.62
C LYS A 266 47.37 26.37 -12.08
N ALA A 267 47.38 27.68 -12.34
CA ALA A 267 47.83 28.23 -13.60
C ALA A 267 49.33 27.98 -13.76
N THR A 268 49.72 27.23 -14.79
CA THR A 268 51.11 27.06 -15.19
C THR A 268 51.50 28.21 -16.09
N ALA A 269 52.48 29.00 -15.67
CA ALA A 269 53.04 30.11 -16.42
C ALA A 269 53.78 29.62 -17.70
N LEU A 270 53.58 30.33 -18.80
CA LEU A 270 54.40 30.19 -20.01
C LEU A 270 55.79 30.83 -19.77
N PRO A 271 56.89 30.21 -20.22
CA PRO A 271 58.19 30.85 -20.19
C PRO A 271 58.35 31.85 -21.34
N SER A 272 58.99 32.96 -21.00
CA SER A 272 59.38 34.09 -21.82
C SER A 272 60.43 33.75 -22.87
N ALA A 273 60.20 34.15 -24.12
CA ALA A 273 61.22 34.18 -25.16
C ALA A 273 62.08 35.45 -25.01
N SER A 274 63.39 35.27 -24.93
CA SER A 274 64.38 36.36 -25.00
C SER A 274 64.93 36.52 -26.43
N PRO A 275 65.37 37.72 -26.84
CA PRO A 275 65.68 38.04 -28.23
C PRO A 275 67.13 37.67 -28.56
N THR A 276 67.37 37.23 -29.80
CA THR A 276 68.71 37.30 -30.40
C THR A 276 68.63 38.02 -31.74
N ASP A 277 69.35 39.14 -31.75
CA ASP A 277 69.70 40.00 -32.87
C ASP A 277 70.76 39.31 -33.74
N ARG A 278 70.58 39.27 -35.07
CA ARG A 278 71.69 39.31 -36.03
C ARG A 278 71.28 40.02 -37.31
N ARG A 279 71.96 41.16 -37.51
CA ARG A 279 72.12 41.94 -38.73
C ARG A 279 72.73 41.13 -39.89
N GLY A 280 72.26 41.44 -41.11
CA GLY A 280 73.10 41.97 -42.20
C GLY A 280 73.65 41.00 -43.25
N GLY A 281 73.39 41.30 -44.53
CA GLY A 281 74.24 40.88 -45.65
C GLY A 281 73.54 40.76 -47.01
N SER A 282 73.61 41.84 -47.80
CA SER A 282 73.42 42.02 -49.26
C SER A 282 72.13 41.58 -49.94
#